data_AF-A0A2K0WQZ8-F1
#
_entry.id   AF-A0A2K0WQZ8-F1
#
_cell.length_a   1.000
_cell.length_b   1.000
_cell.length_c   1.000
_cell.angle_alpha   90.00
_cell.angle_beta   90.00
_cell.angle_gamma   90.00
#
_symmetry.space_group_name_H-M   'P 1'
#
loop_
_entity.id
_entity.type
_entity.pdbx_description
1 polymer ?
#
loop_
_entity_poly.entity_id
_entity_poly.type
_entity_poly.pdbx_seq_one_letter_code
_entity_poly.pdbx_strand_id
1 'polypeptide(L)'
;MEDELESNLPSNSERIAQISLRLNELSVSFFIDAMKFFEACEEEWTWHRLESLSLTSNLLFRSMQCINNLLIAAAKLVLRMPNLNTMVLWNGGTGRACAFMYTRAKHYAHITWRGTWDLEISRQVLEAWEDVAKLHSVELRITHERLQETIRSHGDAIFHLNLPCQVIEPASLWQIRMEDAQGL
;
A
#
# COMPACT_ATOMS: atom_id res chain seq x y z
N MET A 1 -16.27 37.18 -2.44
CA MET A 1 -16.60 36.69 -1.09
C MET A 1 -17.33 35.35 -1.20
N GLU A 2 -16.86 34.49 -2.11
CA GLU A 2 -17.34 33.10 -2.30
C GLU A 2 -16.13 32.13 -2.37
N ASP A 3 -14.91 32.63 -2.59
CA ASP A 3 -13.67 31.83 -2.63
C ASP A 3 -13.10 31.40 -1.25
N GLU A 4 -13.64 31.87 -0.12
CA GLU A 4 -13.14 31.52 1.23
C GLU A 4 -13.91 30.36 1.91
N LEU A 5 -14.94 29.81 1.27
CA LEU A 5 -15.76 28.73 1.84
C LEU A 5 -15.41 27.33 1.30
N GLU A 6 -14.74 27.22 0.15
CA GLU A 6 -14.24 25.93 -0.35
C GLU A 6 -12.94 25.46 0.33
N SER A 7 -12.22 26.34 1.03
CA SER A 7 -10.93 26.02 1.66
C SER A 7 -11.02 25.36 3.05
N ASN A 8 -12.22 25.18 3.60
CA ASN A 8 -12.44 24.64 4.96
C ASN A 8 -12.97 23.20 4.97
N LEU A 9 -13.16 22.58 3.79
CA LEU A 9 -13.55 21.17 3.72
C LEU A 9 -12.29 20.30 3.76
N PRO A 10 -12.26 19.26 4.61
CA PRO A 10 -11.10 18.39 4.69
C PRO A 10 -10.86 17.71 3.35
N SER A 11 -9.60 17.63 2.95
CA SER A 11 -9.18 16.98 1.70
C SER A 11 -9.63 15.51 1.66
N ASN A 12 -9.71 14.91 0.47
CA ASN A 12 -10.06 13.49 0.35
C ASN A 12 -9.13 12.59 1.17
N SER A 13 -7.84 12.95 1.26
CA SER A 13 -6.86 12.27 2.11
C SER A 13 -7.18 12.39 3.60
N GLU A 14 -7.55 13.58 4.09
CA GLU A 14 -7.93 13.79 5.49
C GLU A 14 -9.19 13.01 5.86
N ARG A 15 -10.21 13.04 4.99
CA ARG A 15 -11.45 12.29 5.22
C ARG A 15 -11.19 10.79 5.33
N ILE A 16 -10.40 10.25 4.41
CA ILE A 16 -10.02 8.83 4.41
C ILE A 16 -9.19 8.49 5.64
N ALA A 17 -8.22 9.33 6.00
CA ALA A 17 -7.39 9.15 7.18
C ALA A 17 -8.24 9.12 8.46
N GLN A 18 -9.19 10.06 8.62
CA GLN A 18 -10.10 10.08 9.77
C GLN A 18 -11.00 8.83 9.85
N ILE A 19 -11.59 8.42 8.72
CA ILE A 19 -12.47 7.24 8.69
C ILE A 19 -11.69 5.96 9.00
N SER A 20 -10.45 5.86 8.52
CA SER A 20 -9.59 4.68 8.68
C SER A 20 -9.37 4.26 10.14
N LEU A 21 -9.42 5.20 11.09
CA LEU A 21 -9.30 4.93 12.53
C LEU A 21 -10.38 3.96 13.07
N ARG A 22 -11.52 3.85 12.38
CA ARG A 22 -12.68 3.07 12.81
C ARG A 22 -12.86 1.76 12.05
N LEU A 23 -12.04 1.52 11.03
CA LEU A 23 -12.15 0.37 10.13
C LEU A 23 -11.24 -0.77 10.56
N ASN A 24 -11.65 -1.99 10.22
CA ASN A 24 -10.78 -3.18 10.28
C ASN A 24 -9.96 -3.33 9.01
N GLU A 25 -10.50 -2.93 7.87
CA GLU A 25 -9.85 -3.03 6.58
C GLU A 25 -10.03 -1.73 5.80
N LEU A 26 -8.96 -1.26 5.18
CA LEU A 26 -8.99 -0.12 4.27
C LEU A 26 -8.26 -0.48 2.98
N SER A 27 -8.96 -0.37 1.86
CA SER A 27 -8.34 -0.40 0.53
C SER A 27 -8.65 0.89 -0.22
N VAL A 28 -7.60 1.56 -0.70
CA VAL A 28 -7.74 2.76 -1.52
C VAL A 28 -6.86 2.63 -2.76
N SER A 29 -7.51 2.34 -3.87
CA SER A 29 -6.86 2.07 -5.16
C SER A 29 -7.13 3.21 -6.13
N PHE A 30 -6.05 3.85 -6.61
CA PHE A 30 -6.03 4.94 -7.59
C PHE A 30 -6.79 6.22 -7.21
N PHE A 31 -7.39 6.30 -6.03
CA PHE A 31 -8.16 7.47 -5.59
C PHE A 31 -7.28 8.56 -4.95
N ILE A 32 -6.33 8.17 -4.10
CA ILE A 32 -5.30 9.05 -3.52
C ILE A 32 -3.95 8.32 -3.52
N ASP A 33 -2.85 9.07 -3.56
CA ASP A 33 -1.52 8.48 -3.38
C ASP A 33 -1.29 8.14 -1.91
N ALA A 34 -0.63 6.99 -1.64
CA ALA A 34 -0.31 6.55 -0.28
C ALA A 34 0.42 7.62 0.55
N MET A 35 1.35 8.40 -0.04
CA MET A 35 2.02 9.46 0.72
C MET A 35 1.06 10.57 1.15
N LYS A 36 0.04 10.89 0.33
CA LYS A 36 -0.99 11.86 0.72
C LYS A 36 -1.86 11.35 1.86
N PHE A 37 -2.14 10.05 1.90
CA PHE A 37 -2.77 9.43 3.06
C PHE A 37 -1.88 9.53 4.31
N PHE A 38 -0.57 9.26 4.18
CA PHE A 38 0.37 9.35 5.31
C PHE A 38 0.50 10.77 5.86
N GLU A 39 0.61 11.76 4.97
CA GLU A 39 0.70 13.20 5.32
C GLU A 39 -0.56 13.72 6.03
N ALA A 40 -1.73 13.12 5.74
CA ALA A 40 -3.00 13.49 6.36
C ALA A 40 -3.25 12.83 7.73
N CYS A 41 -2.36 11.94 8.17
CA CYS A 41 -2.47 11.27 9.46
C CYS A 41 -1.76 12.06 10.56
N GLU A 42 -2.49 12.55 11.58
CA GLU A 42 -1.89 13.24 12.72
C GLU A 42 -1.00 12.30 13.55
N GLU A 43 0.05 12.80 14.20
CA GLU A 43 1.08 11.99 14.86
C GLU A 43 0.55 11.20 16.06
N GLU A 44 -0.44 11.74 16.77
CA GLU A 44 -1.05 11.16 17.97
C GLU A 44 -2.01 10.00 17.65
N TRP A 45 -2.36 9.82 16.38
CA TRP A 45 -3.33 8.82 15.96
C TRP A 45 -2.80 7.40 16.10
N THR A 46 -3.68 6.51 16.56
CA THR A 46 -3.42 5.07 16.70
C THR A 46 -4.61 4.28 16.16
N TRP A 47 -4.35 3.31 15.27
CA TRP A 47 -5.37 2.47 14.64
C TRP A 47 -5.57 1.18 15.43
N HIS A 48 -6.43 1.23 16.45
CA HIS A 48 -6.69 0.06 17.30
C HIS A 48 -7.47 -1.07 16.61
N ARG A 49 -8.07 -0.82 15.44
CA ARG A 49 -8.91 -1.81 14.74
C ARG A 49 -8.36 -2.27 13.41
N LEU A 50 -7.49 -1.48 12.79
CA LEU A 50 -7.04 -1.74 11.42
C LEU A 50 -6.15 -2.98 11.38
N GLU A 51 -6.61 -3.98 10.64
CA GLU A 51 -5.97 -5.28 10.42
C GLU A 51 -5.41 -5.40 9.00
N SER A 52 -6.03 -4.73 8.02
CA SER A 52 -5.60 -4.73 6.62
C SER A 52 -5.59 -3.32 6.03
N LEU A 53 -4.48 -2.97 5.37
CA LEU A 53 -4.32 -1.70 4.67
C LEU A 53 -3.76 -1.93 3.26
N SER A 54 -4.46 -1.46 2.23
CA SER A 54 -3.95 -1.44 0.86
C SER A 54 -4.06 -0.05 0.25
N LEU A 55 -2.95 0.45 -0.31
CA LEU A 55 -2.88 1.76 -0.92
C LEU A 55 -2.08 1.71 -2.23
N THR A 56 -2.50 2.51 -3.21
CA THR A 56 -1.69 2.74 -4.41
C THR A 56 -0.70 3.87 -4.24
N SER A 57 0.50 3.76 -4.80
CA SER A 57 1.44 4.90 -4.89
C SER A 57 2.19 4.98 -6.20
N ASN A 58 2.23 6.18 -6.79
CA ASN A 58 3.02 6.47 -7.98
C ASN A 58 4.53 6.53 -7.68
N LEU A 59 4.93 6.67 -6.43
CA LEU A 59 6.34 6.66 -6.02
C LEU A 59 7.03 5.32 -6.25
N LEU A 60 6.24 4.23 -6.31
CA LEU A 60 6.73 2.90 -6.64
C LEU A 60 7.35 2.80 -8.04
N PHE A 61 6.98 3.71 -8.95
CA PHE A 61 7.53 3.79 -10.31
C PHE A 61 8.59 4.89 -10.48
N ARG A 62 9.11 5.45 -9.38
CA ARG A 62 10.13 6.50 -9.38
C ARG A 62 11.51 5.93 -9.02
N SER A 63 12.42 6.77 -8.56
CA SER A 63 13.78 6.35 -8.18
C SER A 63 13.75 5.46 -6.93
N MET A 64 14.81 4.66 -6.73
CA MET A 64 14.97 3.85 -5.52
C MET A 64 14.88 4.69 -4.24
N GLN A 65 15.34 5.94 -4.25
CA GLN A 65 15.23 6.84 -3.11
C GLN A 65 13.76 7.18 -2.78
N CYS A 66 12.93 7.43 -3.80
CA CYS A 66 11.50 7.67 -3.60
C CYS A 66 10.81 6.43 -3.02
N ILE A 67 11.15 5.24 -3.51
CA ILE A 67 10.60 3.97 -3.00
C ILE A 67 11.02 3.78 -1.55
N ASN A 68 12.31 3.93 -1.22
CA ASN A 68 12.79 3.78 0.15
C ASN A 68 12.12 4.77 1.12
N ASN A 69 11.97 6.04 0.71
CA ASN A 69 11.28 7.04 1.53
C ASN A 69 9.81 6.66 1.80
N LEU A 70 9.10 6.17 0.77
CA LEU A 70 7.73 5.67 0.91
C LEU A 70 7.67 4.50 1.90
N LEU A 71 8.57 3.52 1.77
CA LEU A 71 8.57 2.32 2.61
C LEU A 71 8.94 2.63 4.07
N ILE A 72 9.82 3.60 4.32
CA ILE A 72 10.14 4.08 5.67
C ILE A 72 8.94 4.84 6.27
N ALA A 73 8.29 5.70 5.49
CA ALA A 73 7.09 6.41 5.96
C ALA A 73 5.96 5.43 6.31
N ALA A 74 5.78 4.39 5.49
CA ALA A 74 4.85 3.31 5.76
C ALA A 74 5.16 2.59 7.07
N ALA A 75 6.41 2.17 7.30
CA ALA A 75 6.80 1.52 8.55
C ALA A 75 6.49 2.39 9.79
N LYS A 76 6.79 3.69 9.73
CA LYS A 76 6.45 4.65 10.81
C LYS A 76 4.96 4.72 11.08
N LEU A 77 4.14 4.66 10.04
CA LEU A 77 2.69 4.63 10.19
C LEU A 77 2.23 3.32 10.83
N VAL A 78 2.74 2.17 10.36
CA VAL A 78 2.36 0.83 10.85
C VAL A 78 2.73 0.62 12.32
N LEU A 79 3.80 1.25 12.83
CA LEU A 79 4.12 1.23 14.26
C LEU A 79 2.96 1.74 15.15
N ARG A 80 2.04 2.52 14.58
CA ARG A 80 0.84 3.05 15.25
C ARG A 80 -0.42 2.22 14.98
N MET A 81 -0.28 1.01 14.42
CA MET A 81 -1.36 0.12 14.03
C MET A 81 -1.17 -1.26 14.70
N PRO A 82 -1.43 -1.39 16.02
CA PRO A 82 -1.05 -2.58 16.80
C PRO A 82 -1.68 -3.89 16.32
N ASN A 83 -2.83 -3.83 15.65
CA ASN A 83 -3.55 -5.02 15.17
C ASN A 83 -3.31 -5.33 13.68
N LEU A 84 -2.44 -4.57 13.00
CA LEU A 84 -2.21 -4.74 11.57
C LEU A 84 -1.59 -6.10 11.25
N ASN A 85 -2.30 -6.87 10.44
CA ASN A 85 -1.87 -8.17 9.92
C ASN A 85 -1.34 -8.06 8.50
N THR A 86 -1.83 -7.11 7.71
CA THR A 86 -1.48 -6.98 6.29
C THR A 86 -1.36 -5.50 5.90
N MET A 87 -0.26 -5.16 5.25
CA MET A 87 -0.11 -3.89 4.52
C MET A 87 0.33 -4.16 3.10
N VAL A 88 -0.28 -3.49 2.14
CA VAL A 88 0.07 -3.57 0.72
C VAL A 88 0.24 -2.16 0.17
N LEU A 89 1.42 -1.88 -0.36
CA LEU A 89 1.68 -0.74 -1.23
C LEU A 89 1.91 -1.26 -2.63
N TRP A 90 1.08 -0.88 -3.57
CA TRP A 90 1.16 -1.45 -4.91
C TRP A 90 0.88 -0.42 -6.00
N ASN A 91 1.33 -0.73 -7.21
CA ASN A 91 0.94 0.01 -8.40
C ASN A 91 1.13 -0.89 -9.62
N GLY A 92 0.32 -0.66 -10.65
CA GLY A 92 0.28 -1.49 -11.84
C GLY A 92 -0.18 -0.67 -13.03
N GLY A 93 0.38 -0.95 -14.20
CA GLY A 93 -0.02 -0.39 -15.47
C GLY A 93 0.70 -1.10 -16.61
N THR A 94 0.42 -0.71 -17.85
CA THR A 94 1.01 -1.37 -19.01
C THR A 94 2.54 -1.43 -18.93
N GLY A 95 3.08 -2.65 -19.02
CA GLY A 95 4.50 -2.98 -18.97
C GLY A 95 5.14 -3.01 -17.58
N ARG A 96 4.45 -2.59 -16.52
CA ARG A 96 5.05 -2.55 -15.17
C ARG A 96 4.05 -2.73 -14.03
N ALA A 97 4.42 -3.57 -13.07
CA ALA A 97 3.65 -3.74 -11.85
C ALA A 97 4.59 -4.08 -10.69
N CYS A 98 4.28 -3.60 -9.50
CA CYS A 98 4.95 -4.03 -8.29
C CYS A 98 4.05 -3.89 -7.06
N ALA A 99 4.42 -4.62 -6.02
CA ALA A 99 3.85 -4.53 -4.70
C ALA A 99 4.94 -4.76 -3.64
N PHE A 100 4.93 -3.90 -2.64
CA PHE A 100 5.51 -4.16 -1.34
C PHE A 100 4.41 -4.65 -0.42
N MET A 101 4.60 -5.81 0.19
CA MET A 101 3.62 -6.44 1.06
C MET A 101 4.26 -6.75 2.41
N TYR A 102 3.62 -6.32 3.49
CA TYR A 102 3.91 -6.78 4.83
C TYR A 102 2.78 -7.71 5.27
N THR A 103 3.12 -8.89 5.79
CA THR A 103 2.16 -9.79 6.43
C THR A 103 2.70 -10.27 7.77
N ARG A 104 1.84 -10.28 8.79
CA ARG A 104 2.17 -10.78 10.13
C ARG A 104 1.46 -12.11 10.36
N ALA A 105 2.23 -13.15 10.57
CA ALA A 105 1.74 -14.42 11.09
C ALA A 105 2.00 -14.51 12.60
N LYS A 106 1.55 -15.61 13.23
CA LYS A 106 1.68 -15.83 14.67
C LYS A 106 3.14 -15.82 15.19
N HIS A 107 4.09 -16.19 14.34
CA HIS A 107 5.49 -16.44 14.76
C HIS A 107 6.54 -15.63 14.00
N TYR A 108 6.16 -15.01 12.88
CA TYR A 108 7.06 -14.24 12.03
C TYR A 108 6.25 -13.17 11.28
N ALA A 109 6.92 -12.12 10.87
CA ALA A 109 6.43 -11.20 9.86
C ALA A 109 7.20 -11.41 8.55
N HIS A 110 6.53 -11.19 7.42
CA HIS A 110 7.13 -11.24 6.09
C HIS A 110 7.00 -9.89 5.42
N ILE A 111 8.09 -9.45 4.81
CA ILE A 111 8.09 -8.47 3.74
C ILE A 111 8.30 -9.21 2.42
N THR A 112 7.46 -8.89 1.45
CA THR A 112 7.61 -9.40 0.09
C THR A 112 7.64 -8.23 -0.88
N TRP A 113 8.71 -8.14 -1.66
CA TRP A 113 8.72 -7.33 -2.88
C TRP A 113 8.37 -8.23 -4.06
N ARG A 114 7.27 -7.94 -4.74
CA ARG A 114 6.85 -8.63 -5.95
C ARG A 114 6.72 -7.64 -7.09
N GLY A 115 7.36 -7.86 -8.24
CA GLY A 115 7.22 -6.92 -9.35
C GLY A 115 7.94 -7.29 -10.62
N THR A 116 7.72 -6.49 -11.68
CA THR A 116 8.37 -6.68 -12.99
C THR A 116 9.83 -6.22 -13.02
N TRP A 117 10.33 -5.65 -11.91
CA TRP A 117 11.75 -5.37 -11.66
C TRP A 117 12.14 -5.75 -10.23
N ASP A 118 13.43 -6.01 -10.04
CA ASP A 118 14.00 -6.26 -8.73
C ASP A 118 14.25 -4.94 -8.00
N LEU A 119 13.88 -4.90 -6.72
CA LEU A 119 14.22 -3.81 -5.81
C LEU A 119 15.23 -4.33 -4.80
N GLU A 120 16.39 -3.70 -4.74
CA GLU A 120 17.28 -3.84 -3.59
C GLU A 120 16.73 -2.97 -2.45
N ILE A 121 16.15 -3.62 -1.44
CA ILE A 121 15.60 -2.93 -0.27
C ILE A 121 16.77 -2.42 0.56
N SER A 122 16.82 -1.11 0.81
CA SER A 122 17.93 -0.52 1.57
C SER A 122 17.92 -0.94 3.03
N ARG A 123 19.11 -0.93 3.66
CA ARG A 123 19.26 -1.21 5.09
C ARG A 123 18.32 -0.35 5.97
N GLN A 124 18.13 0.92 5.62
CA GLN A 124 17.26 1.82 6.38
C GLN A 124 15.78 1.38 6.33
N VAL A 125 15.32 0.86 5.19
CA VAL A 125 13.97 0.28 5.08
C VAL A 125 13.90 -0.98 5.94
N LEU A 126 14.89 -1.87 5.86
CA LEU A 126 14.91 -3.09 6.66
C LEU A 126 14.85 -2.79 8.16
N GLU A 127 15.67 -1.88 8.66
CA GLU A 127 15.67 -1.46 10.06
C GLU A 127 14.31 -0.91 10.50
N ALA A 128 13.68 -0.06 9.69
CA ALA A 128 12.38 0.50 10.00
C ALA A 128 11.28 -0.58 10.12
N TRP A 129 11.32 -1.62 9.28
CA TRP A 129 10.36 -2.72 9.36
C TRP A 129 10.73 -3.80 10.38
N GLU A 130 12.00 -3.94 10.73
CA GLU A 130 12.42 -4.75 11.88
C GLU A 130 11.81 -4.20 13.17
N ASP A 131 11.74 -2.88 13.31
CA ASP A 131 11.07 -2.25 14.45
C ASP A 131 9.56 -2.55 14.48
N VAL A 132 8.92 -2.61 13.32
CA VAL A 132 7.52 -3.08 13.19
C VAL A 132 7.39 -4.54 13.66
N ALA A 133 8.30 -5.41 13.27
CA ALA A 133 8.29 -6.82 13.70
C ALA A 133 8.55 -6.96 15.21
N LYS A 134 9.47 -6.15 15.78
CA LYS A 134 9.76 -6.11 17.22
C LYS A 134 8.56 -5.72 18.06
N LEU A 135 7.67 -4.84 17.57
CA LEU A 135 6.41 -4.49 18.24
C LEU A 135 5.57 -5.73 18.57
N HIS A 136 5.68 -6.78 17.74
CA HIS A 136 4.97 -8.04 17.92
C HIS A 136 5.87 -9.18 18.42
N SER A 137 7.12 -8.90 18.77
CA SER A 137 8.10 -9.89 19.21
C SER A 137 8.27 -11.05 18.21
N VAL A 138 8.25 -10.73 16.91
CA VAL A 138 8.41 -11.71 15.83
C VAL A 138 9.65 -11.43 14.99
N GLU A 139 10.19 -12.47 14.38
CA GLU A 139 11.27 -12.37 13.38
C GLU A 139 10.72 -11.74 12.09
N LEU A 140 11.49 -10.86 11.45
CA LEU A 140 11.20 -10.35 10.11
C LEU A 140 11.90 -11.20 9.05
N ARG A 141 11.15 -11.64 8.05
CA ARG A 141 11.66 -12.37 6.89
C ARG A 141 11.40 -11.60 5.61
N ILE A 142 12.30 -11.73 4.64
CA ILE A 142 12.26 -10.96 3.40
C ILE A 142 12.19 -11.92 2.23
N THR A 143 11.35 -11.63 1.25
CA THR A 143 11.21 -12.40 0.02
C THR A 143 11.14 -11.47 -1.17
N HIS A 144 11.84 -11.83 -2.25
CA HIS A 144 11.78 -11.12 -3.52
C HIS A 144 11.21 -12.05 -4.58
N GLU A 145 10.20 -11.57 -5.30
CA GLU A 145 9.49 -12.35 -6.31
C GLU A 145 9.43 -11.56 -7.63
N ARG A 146 10.20 -12.04 -8.61
CA ARG A 146 10.23 -11.43 -9.95
C ARG A 146 9.04 -11.93 -10.78
N LEU A 147 8.20 -10.99 -11.23
CA LEU A 147 7.17 -11.27 -12.22
C LEU A 147 7.81 -11.38 -13.61
N GLN A 148 7.54 -12.51 -14.28
CA GLN A 148 7.96 -12.76 -15.67
C GLN A 148 6.85 -12.40 -16.68
N GLU A 149 5.64 -12.18 -16.19
CA GLU A 149 4.47 -11.93 -17.04
C GLU A 149 4.47 -10.52 -17.64
N THR A 150 3.95 -10.41 -18.86
CA THR A 150 3.77 -9.13 -19.52
C THR A 150 2.48 -8.48 -19.03
N ILE A 151 2.62 -7.43 -18.21
CA ILE A 151 1.48 -6.68 -17.68
C ILE A 151 0.84 -5.85 -18.78
N ARG A 152 -0.39 -6.18 -19.18
CA ARG A 152 -1.10 -5.48 -20.26
C ARG A 152 -1.90 -4.28 -19.76
N SER A 153 -2.43 -4.37 -18.55
CA SER A 153 -3.31 -3.35 -17.97
C SER A 153 -3.27 -3.31 -16.44
N HIS A 154 -4.05 -2.41 -15.84
CA HIS A 154 -4.20 -2.31 -14.39
C HIS A 154 -4.88 -3.57 -13.80
N GLY A 155 -5.90 -4.11 -14.48
CA GLY A 155 -6.54 -5.35 -14.05
C GLY A 155 -5.61 -6.55 -14.11
N ASP A 156 -4.76 -6.59 -15.14
CA ASP A 156 -3.72 -7.62 -15.31
C ASP A 156 -2.66 -7.53 -14.20
N ALA A 157 -2.27 -6.31 -13.82
CA ALA A 157 -1.36 -6.08 -12.71
C ALA A 157 -1.93 -6.60 -11.38
N ILE A 158 -3.20 -6.32 -11.07
CA ILE A 158 -3.85 -6.82 -9.85
C ILE A 158 -3.86 -8.35 -9.82
N PHE A 159 -4.17 -8.98 -10.95
CA PHE A 159 -4.20 -10.42 -11.09
C PHE A 159 -2.81 -11.04 -10.87
N HIS A 160 -1.80 -10.57 -11.59
CA HIS A 160 -0.44 -11.12 -11.52
C HIS A 160 0.30 -10.78 -10.23
N LEU A 161 -0.02 -9.64 -9.59
CA LEU A 161 0.56 -9.28 -8.30
C LEU A 161 0.02 -10.16 -7.16
N ASN A 162 -1.08 -10.89 -7.32
CA ASN A 162 -1.62 -11.85 -6.34
C ASN A 162 -1.55 -11.33 -4.88
N LEU A 163 -2.19 -10.18 -4.65
CA LEU A 163 -2.09 -9.44 -3.40
C LEU A 163 -2.81 -10.18 -2.25
N PRO A 164 -2.28 -10.13 -1.01
CA PRO A 164 -2.82 -10.86 0.14
C PRO A 164 -4.13 -10.27 0.69
N CYS A 165 -4.63 -9.18 0.12
CA CYS A 165 -5.89 -8.56 0.48
C CYS A 165 -6.63 -8.04 -0.75
N GLN A 166 -7.94 -7.83 -0.61
CA GLN A 166 -8.78 -7.30 -1.67
C GLN A 166 -8.47 -5.82 -1.88
N VAL A 167 -7.94 -5.48 -3.06
CA VAL A 167 -7.57 -4.09 -3.40
C VAL A 167 -8.63 -3.35 -4.22
N ILE A 168 -9.44 -4.08 -4.95
CA ILE A 168 -10.60 -3.59 -5.71
C ILE A 168 -11.74 -4.59 -5.50
N GLU A 169 -12.97 -4.10 -5.41
CA GLU A 169 -14.17 -4.94 -5.37
C GLU A 169 -14.19 -5.90 -6.58
N PRO A 170 -14.46 -7.21 -6.39
CA PRO A 170 -14.34 -8.20 -7.46
C PRO A 170 -15.18 -7.87 -8.70
N ALA A 171 -16.36 -7.26 -8.51
CA ALA A 171 -17.22 -6.81 -9.60
C ALA A 171 -16.56 -5.69 -10.43
N SER A 172 -15.95 -4.71 -9.78
CA SER A 172 -15.22 -3.62 -10.44
C SER A 172 -13.97 -4.14 -11.15
N LEU A 173 -13.26 -5.11 -10.57
CA LEU A 173 -12.10 -5.74 -11.21
C LEU A 173 -12.49 -6.48 -12.49
N TRP A 174 -13.61 -7.20 -12.48
CA TRP A 174 -14.15 -7.85 -13.67
C TRP A 174 -14.47 -6.83 -14.77
N GLN A 175 -15.11 -5.72 -14.41
CA GLN A 175 -15.45 -4.66 -15.36
C GLN A 175 -14.19 -4.05 -15.99
N ILE A 176 -13.18 -3.70 -15.18
CA ILE A 176 -11.89 -3.17 -15.68
C ILE A 176 -11.25 -4.14 -16.68
N ARG A 177 -11.20 -5.43 -16.35
CA ARG A 177 -10.61 -6.44 -17.24
C ARG A 177 -11.39 -6.61 -18.55
N MET A 178 -12.71 -6.43 -18.52
CA MET A 178 -13.54 -6.51 -19.72
C MET A 178 -13.38 -5.29 -20.62
N GLU A 179 -13.32 -4.09 -20.03
CA GLU A 179 -13.09 -2.83 -20.75
C GLU A 179 -11.70 -2.82 -21.42
N ASP A 180 -10.66 -3.23 -20.68
CA ASP A 180 -9.29 -3.37 -21.18
C ASP A 180 -9.20 -4.39 -22.34
N ALA A 181 -9.95 -5.51 -22.26
CA ALA A 181 -9.97 -6.53 -23.31
C ALA A 181 -10.68 -6.06 -24.60
N GLN A 182 -11.54 -5.05 -24.49
CA GLN A 182 -12.27 -4.47 -25.62
C GLN A 182 -11.57 -3.24 -26.22
N GLY A 183 -10.51 -2.73 -25.59
CA GLY A 183 -9.72 -1.60 -26.09
C GLY A 183 -10.48 -0.27 -26.06
N LEU A 184 -11.43 -0.12 -25.13
CA LEU A 184 -12.16 1.13 -24.86
C LEU A 184 -11.36 2.08 -23.96
#